data_AF-A0A7X7BVE6-F1
#
_entry.id   AF-A0A7X7BVE6-F1
#
_cell.length_a   1.000
_cell.length_b   1.000
_cell.length_c   1.000
_cell.angle_alpha   90.00
_cell.angle_beta   90.00
_cell.angle_gamma   90.00
#
_symmetry.space_group_name_H-M   'P 1'
#
loop_
_entity.id
_entity.type
_entity.pdbx_description
1 polymer ?
#
loop_
_entity_poly.entity_id
_entity_poly.type
_entity_poly.pdbx_seq_one_letter_code
_entity_poly.pdbx_strand_id
1 'polypeptide(L)'
;MAIKKGDIKIFRSERLTDFDDGGGFITGIELANNQSNNIFPDVSDTDRTMGNVSMRKVFPSVSSYGEELLGEDGDPVLDATGKPVVIQETFMSANLIITKNPEDPAVSALAFTTSRPKDMTASADVRKDAANAVENYLIKGTVLPGQMRGQHAAGQKTLALMMRVTDDTPKVGQTLYLVQDEGKPSEINQYVKISSVDAYEREIRIEGEDKPVVRKFVDCQLFNALLYNFDGGKLTI
;
A
#
# COMPACT_ATOMS: atom_id res chain seq x y z
N MET A 1 -4.32 -7.28 -37.44
CA MET A 1 -2.92 -6.81 -37.37
C MET A 1 -2.15 -7.68 -36.37
N ALA A 2 -0.87 -7.97 -36.61
CA ALA A 2 -0.07 -8.83 -35.73
C ALA A 2 0.80 -7.99 -34.78
N ILE A 3 0.70 -8.25 -33.47
CA ILE A 3 1.51 -7.58 -32.44
C ILE A 3 2.95 -8.08 -32.54
N LYS A 4 3.90 -7.15 -32.69
CA LYS A 4 5.34 -7.41 -32.73
C LYS A 4 5.97 -7.12 -31.37
N LYS A 5 7.19 -7.64 -31.16
CA LYS A 5 7.94 -7.42 -29.91
C LYS A 5 8.19 -5.93 -29.60
N GLY A 6 8.36 -5.10 -30.63
CA GLY A 6 8.58 -3.65 -30.47
C GLY A 6 7.32 -2.85 -30.09
N ASP A 7 6.14 -3.48 -30.17
CA ASP A 7 4.87 -2.84 -29.83
C ASP A 7 4.60 -2.90 -28.31
N ILE A 8 5.37 -3.71 -27.57
CA ILE A 8 5.31 -3.82 -26.11
C ILE A 8 6.22 -2.76 -25.51
N LYS A 9 5.60 -1.75 -24.89
CA LYS A 9 6.29 -0.58 -24.34
C LYS A 9 5.93 -0.40 -22.88
N ILE A 10 6.81 0.26 -22.14
CA ILE A 10 6.53 0.70 -20.77
C ILE A 10 6.69 2.22 -20.76
N PHE A 11 5.67 2.92 -20.30
CA PHE A 11 5.67 4.37 -20.20
C PHE A 11 5.97 4.83 -18.77
N ARG A 12 6.61 5.99 -18.65
CA ARG A 12 6.90 6.64 -17.37
C ARG A 12 5.63 7.22 -16.75
N SER A 13 5.56 7.16 -15.43
CA SER A 13 4.65 8.01 -14.65
C SER A 13 5.14 9.46 -14.66
N GLU A 14 4.22 10.38 -14.39
CA GLU A 14 4.50 11.82 -14.28
C GLU A 14 5.72 12.11 -13.38
N ARG A 15 5.75 11.46 -12.21
CA ARG A 15 6.89 11.49 -11.29
C ARG A 15 7.43 10.08 -11.12
N LEU A 16 8.59 9.79 -11.69
CA LEU A 16 9.29 8.52 -11.48
C LEU A 16 10.29 8.68 -10.32
N THR A 17 9.77 8.89 -9.12
CA THR A 17 10.54 9.08 -7.86
C THR A 17 10.11 8.04 -6.81
N ASP A 18 10.95 7.81 -5.79
CA ASP A 18 10.62 6.95 -4.63
C ASP A 18 10.12 7.79 -3.44
N PHE A 19 9.76 9.05 -3.69
CA PHE A 19 9.13 9.94 -2.72
C PHE A 19 7.62 9.63 -2.63
N ASP A 20 6.97 10.08 -1.56
CA ASP A 20 5.55 9.80 -1.30
C ASP A 20 4.61 10.24 -2.45
N ASP A 21 4.99 11.29 -3.18
CA ASP A 21 4.28 11.84 -4.33
C ASP A 21 4.64 11.17 -5.68
N GLY A 22 5.60 10.24 -5.68
CA GLY A 22 6.04 9.51 -6.86
C GLY A 22 4.90 8.70 -7.48
N GLY A 23 4.70 8.78 -8.80
CA GLY A 23 3.57 8.19 -9.50
C GLY A 23 2.85 9.23 -10.35
N GLY A 24 1.52 9.25 -10.28
CA GLY A 24 0.69 10.14 -11.11
C GLY A 24 0.27 9.51 -12.44
N PHE A 25 -0.11 10.36 -13.39
CA PHE A 25 -0.65 9.96 -14.69
C PHE A 25 0.42 9.35 -15.61
N ILE A 26 -0.05 8.62 -16.63
CA ILE A 26 0.79 8.15 -17.73
C ILE A 26 1.34 9.34 -18.50
N THR A 27 2.61 9.26 -18.88
CA THR A 27 3.24 10.20 -19.81
C THR A 27 3.45 9.55 -21.17
N GLY A 28 3.60 10.36 -22.22
CA GLY A 28 4.02 9.86 -23.54
C GLY A 28 5.50 9.47 -23.63
N ILE A 29 6.24 9.49 -22.51
CA ILE A 29 7.67 9.21 -22.47
C ILE A 29 7.87 7.72 -22.23
N GLU A 30 8.42 7.04 -23.23
CA GLU A 30 8.78 5.62 -23.17
C GLU A 30 10.01 5.39 -22.29
N LEU A 31 9.95 4.38 -21.42
CA LEU A 31 11.12 3.82 -20.75
C LEU A 31 11.89 2.98 -21.77
N ALA A 32 13.00 3.54 -22.27
CA ALA A 32 13.86 2.87 -23.23
C ALA A 32 14.33 1.51 -22.70
N ASN A 33 14.22 0.50 -23.57
CA ASN A 33 14.71 -0.83 -23.29
C ASN A 33 16.26 -0.85 -23.19
N ASN A 34 16.78 -1.78 -22.41
CA ASN A 34 18.22 -2.02 -22.22
C ASN A 34 19.00 -0.81 -21.67
N GLN A 35 18.32 0.14 -21.03
CA GLN A 35 18.96 1.18 -20.22
C GLN A 35 18.94 0.74 -18.75
N SER A 36 20.13 0.61 -18.17
CA SER A 36 20.25 0.35 -16.73
C SER A 36 19.71 1.54 -15.95
N ASN A 37 19.15 1.24 -14.78
CA ASN A 37 18.74 2.22 -13.78
C ASN A 37 17.65 3.19 -14.22
N ASN A 38 16.87 2.79 -15.23
CA ASN A 38 15.82 3.62 -15.82
C ASN A 38 14.54 3.64 -14.96
N ILE A 39 14.37 2.66 -14.07
CA ILE A 39 13.21 2.52 -13.17
C ILE A 39 13.64 2.66 -11.71
N PHE A 40 14.65 1.90 -11.31
CA PHE A 40 15.22 1.92 -9.97
C PHE A 40 16.70 2.29 -10.04
N PRO A 41 17.23 3.08 -9.11
CA PRO A 41 18.68 3.28 -9.00
C PRO A 41 19.37 1.98 -8.56
N ASP A 42 20.69 1.95 -8.67
CA ASP A 42 21.49 0.87 -8.09
C ASP A 42 21.28 0.78 -6.58
N VAL A 43 21.25 -0.45 -6.07
CA VAL A 43 21.11 -0.72 -4.64
C VAL A 43 22.41 -0.35 -3.93
N SER A 44 22.34 0.51 -2.91
CA SER A 44 23.52 0.91 -2.13
C SER A 44 23.95 -0.17 -1.14
N ASP A 45 25.20 -0.13 -0.66
CA ASP A 45 25.70 -1.05 0.38
C ASP A 45 24.90 -0.92 1.69
N THR A 46 24.43 0.29 1.99
CA THR A 46 23.55 0.55 3.14
C THR A 46 22.20 -0.13 2.96
N ASP A 47 21.60 -0.04 1.77
CA ASP A 47 20.33 -0.71 1.47
C ASP A 47 20.47 -2.23 1.55
N ARG A 48 21.62 -2.77 1.13
CA ARG A 48 21.93 -4.21 1.28
C ARG A 48 22.07 -4.64 2.74
N THR A 49 22.53 -3.74 3.61
CA THR A 49 22.76 -4.04 5.03
C THR A 49 21.50 -3.87 5.87
N MET A 50 20.75 -2.79 5.65
CA MET A 50 19.57 -2.43 6.46
C MET A 50 18.25 -2.96 5.88
N GLY A 51 18.26 -3.35 4.60
CA GLY A 51 17.06 -3.62 3.84
C GLY A 51 16.38 -2.32 3.41
N ASN A 52 15.79 -2.32 2.21
CA ASN A 52 15.04 -1.18 1.69
C ASN A 52 13.86 -1.68 0.84
N VAL A 53 12.79 -0.89 0.80
CA VAL A 53 11.61 -1.12 -0.05
C VAL A 53 11.41 0.11 -0.94
N SER A 54 11.71 -0.06 -2.23
CA SER A 54 11.44 0.95 -3.25
C SER A 54 10.22 0.56 -4.08
N MET A 55 9.37 1.54 -4.38
CA MET A 55 8.15 1.33 -5.16
C MET A 55 8.08 2.31 -6.32
N ARG A 56 7.67 1.83 -7.50
CA ARG A 56 7.58 2.64 -8.73
C ARG A 56 6.30 2.32 -9.48
N LYS A 57 5.65 3.36 -9.98
CA LYS A 57 4.51 3.22 -10.89
C LYS A 57 5.01 3.31 -12.33
N VAL A 58 4.61 2.34 -13.14
CA VAL A 58 4.91 2.29 -14.57
C VAL A 58 3.66 1.85 -15.33
N PHE A 59 3.59 2.22 -16.60
CA PHE A 59 2.44 1.93 -17.45
C PHE A 59 2.85 1.00 -18.59
N PRO A 60 2.73 -0.33 -18.41
CA PRO A 60 2.90 -1.25 -19.51
C PRO A 60 1.76 -1.03 -20.52
N SER A 61 2.11 -0.97 -21.79
CA SER A 61 1.15 -0.77 -22.88
C SER A 61 1.58 -1.56 -24.10
N VAL A 62 0.60 -2.04 -24.85
CA VAL A 62 0.82 -2.63 -26.17
C VAL A 62 0.27 -1.64 -27.18
N SER A 63 1.17 -0.98 -27.88
CA SER A 63 0.88 0.01 -28.89
C SER A 63 1.29 -0.53 -30.25
N SER A 64 0.31 -1.01 -31.02
CA SER A 64 0.54 -1.40 -32.39
C SER A 64 0.54 -0.15 -33.26
N TYR A 65 1.54 0.00 -34.11
CA TYR A 65 1.49 0.98 -35.20
C TYR A 65 0.54 0.43 -36.27
N GLY A 66 -0.53 1.18 -36.51
CA GLY A 66 -1.64 0.84 -37.38
C GLY A 66 -1.41 1.20 -38.85
N GLU A 67 -2.51 1.45 -39.56
CA GLU A 67 -2.50 1.95 -40.94
C GLU A 67 -2.04 3.43 -41.00
N GLU A 68 -1.67 3.89 -42.18
CA GLU A 68 -1.43 5.32 -42.40
C GLU A 68 -2.77 6.06 -42.31
N LEU A 69 -2.77 7.19 -41.64
CA LEU A 69 -3.95 8.05 -41.57
C LEU A 69 -4.21 8.60 -42.97
N LEU A 70 -5.34 8.26 -43.59
CA LEU A 70 -5.71 8.73 -44.92
C LEU A 70 -6.57 10.00 -44.83
N GLY A 71 -6.35 10.93 -45.74
CA GLY A 71 -7.23 12.07 -45.98
C GLY A 71 -8.53 11.67 -46.68
N GLU A 72 -9.45 12.62 -46.84
CA GLU A 72 -10.72 12.41 -47.55
C GLU A 72 -10.50 11.94 -49.00
N ASP A 73 -9.40 12.35 -49.62
CA ASP A 73 -9.00 11.99 -50.98
C ASP A 73 -8.30 10.61 -51.08
N GLY A 74 -8.05 9.93 -49.96
CA GLY A 74 -7.37 8.63 -49.91
C GLY A 74 -5.84 8.69 -49.88
N ASP A 75 -5.25 9.88 -49.91
CA ASP A 75 -3.80 10.09 -49.77
C ASP A 75 -3.37 10.12 -48.29
N PRO A 76 -2.16 9.65 -47.95
CA PRO A 76 -1.67 9.65 -46.57
C PRO A 76 -1.47 11.08 -46.05
N VAL A 77 -1.99 11.34 -44.85
CA VAL A 77 -1.74 12.58 -44.10
C VAL A 77 -0.27 12.60 -43.69
N LEU A 78 0.44 13.67 -44.05
CA LEU A 78 1.86 13.83 -43.75
C LEU A 78 2.05 14.68 -42.48
N ASP A 79 3.07 14.34 -41.68
CA ASP A 79 3.52 15.17 -40.57
C ASP A 79 4.32 16.39 -41.07
N ALA A 80 4.73 17.27 -40.14
CA ALA A 80 5.52 18.46 -40.46
C ALA A 80 6.89 18.17 -41.12
N THR A 81 7.33 16.91 -41.13
CA THR A 81 8.57 16.45 -41.77
C THR A 81 8.32 15.74 -43.12
N GLY A 82 7.06 15.67 -43.57
CA GLY A 82 6.67 15.03 -44.83
C GLY A 82 6.53 13.51 -44.76
N LYS A 83 6.47 12.93 -43.56
CA LYS A 83 6.30 11.47 -43.37
C LYS A 83 4.82 11.13 -43.09
N PRO A 84 4.29 10.01 -43.62
CA PRO A 84 2.94 9.56 -43.29
C PRO A 84 2.72 9.43 -41.78
N VAL A 85 1.63 10.04 -41.30
CA VAL A 85 1.13 9.90 -39.93
C VAL A 85 0.51 8.52 -39.80
N VAL A 86 0.95 7.75 -38.80
CA VAL A 86 0.45 6.39 -38.57
C VAL A 86 -0.49 6.41 -37.37
N ILE A 87 -1.66 5.78 -37.47
CA ILE A 87 -2.56 5.65 -36.32
C ILE A 87 -1.96 4.71 -35.28
N GLN A 88 -1.95 5.12 -34.02
CA GLN A 88 -1.50 4.28 -32.92
C GLN A 88 -2.71 3.61 -32.27
N GLU A 89 -2.81 2.29 -32.42
CA GLU A 89 -3.85 1.51 -31.76
C GLU A 89 -3.32 0.97 -30.43
N THR A 90 -4.02 1.31 -29.35
CA THR A 90 -3.70 0.77 -28.02
C THR A 90 -4.52 -0.48 -27.78
N PHE A 91 -3.84 -1.61 -27.56
CA PHE A 91 -4.51 -2.85 -27.21
C PHE A 91 -4.94 -2.81 -25.73
N MET A 92 -6.23 -2.58 -25.51
CA MET A 92 -6.84 -2.62 -24.18
C MET A 92 -6.94 -4.09 -23.73
N SER A 93 -6.48 -4.42 -22.52
CA SER A 93 -6.45 -5.78 -21.90
C SER A 93 -5.14 -6.56 -21.99
N ALA A 94 -4.00 -5.89 -22.18
CA ALA A 94 -2.71 -6.52 -21.92
C ALA A 94 -2.55 -6.86 -20.42
N ASN A 95 -1.95 -8.01 -20.11
CA ASN A 95 -1.63 -8.43 -18.74
C ASN A 95 -0.11 -8.37 -18.52
N LEU A 96 0.31 -8.03 -17.29
CA LEU A 96 1.70 -8.06 -16.85
C LEU A 96 1.87 -9.11 -15.76
N ILE A 97 2.89 -9.95 -15.89
CA ILE A 97 3.32 -10.89 -14.84
C ILE A 97 4.84 -10.86 -14.71
N ILE A 98 5.33 -11.05 -13.48
CA ILE A 98 6.75 -11.31 -13.20
C ILE A 98 6.89 -12.82 -13.01
N THR A 99 7.54 -13.49 -13.97
CA THR A 99 7.67 -14.96 -13.95
C THR A 99 8.94 -15.44 -13.26
N LYS A 100 9.96 -14.58 -13.17
CA LYS A 100 11.26 -14.90 -12.57
C LYS A 100 11.72 -13.70 -11.75
N ASN A 101 12.13 -13.97 -10.51
CA ASN A 101 12.78 -12.96 -9.67
C ASN A 101 14.18 -12.60 -10.19
N PRO A 102 14.75 -11.47 -9.73
CA PRO A 102 16.13 -11.11 -10.00
C PRO A 102 17.12 -12.22 -9.63
N GLU A 103 18.30 -12.21 -10.26
CA GLU A 103 19.33 -13.23 -10.03
C GLU A 103 19.97 -13.15 -8.64
N ASP A 104 19.97 -11.97 -8.02
CA ASP A 104 20.42 -11.78 -6.65
C ASP A 104 19.34 -12.30 -5.67
N PRO A 105 19.61 -13.34 -4.87
CA PRO A 105 18.63 -13.93 -3.97
C PRO A 105 18.18 -12.98 -2.84
N ALA A 106 18.95 -11.92 -2.56
CA ALA A 106 18.56 -10.89 -1.59
C ALA A 106 17.54 -9.89 -2.15
N VAL A 107 17.25 -9.93 -3.45
CA VAL A 107 16.36 -8.98 -4.12
C VAL A 107 15.11 -9.72 -4.62
N SER A 108 13.94 -9.20 -4.26
CA SER A 108 12.65 -9.70 -4.73
C SER A 108 11.87 -8.59 -5.43
N ALA A 109 11.12 -8.95 -6.47
CA ALA A 109 10.29 -8.01 -7.21
C ALA A 109 8.83 -8.49 -7.18
N LEU A 110 7.90 -7.55 -7.03
CA LEU A 110 6.47 -7.80 -7.06
C LEU A 110 5.79 -6.73 -7.91
N ALA A 111 4.90 -7.14 -8.80
CA ALA A 111 3.99 -6.26 -9.51
C ALA A 111 2.59 -6.44 -8.93
N PHE A 112 1.93 -5.33 -8.59
CA PHE A 112 0.57 -5.31 -8.08
C PHE A 112 -0.14 -4.05 -8.56
N THR A 113 -1.45 -4.00 -8.36
CA THR A 113 -2.27 -2.81 -8.61
C THR A 113 -2.75 -2.24 -7.29
N THR A 114 -2.80 -0.92 -7.21
CA THR A 114 -3.23 -0.13 -6.06
C THR A 114 -4.75 0.00 -5.96
N SER A 115 -5.46 -0.30 -7.04
CA SER A 115 -6.91 -0.22 -7.11
C SER A 115 -7.51 -1.52 -7.67
N ARG A 116 -8.82 -1.71 -7.46
CA ARG A 116 -9.56 -2.76 -8.17
C ARG A 116 -9.73 -2.34 -9.64
N PRO A 117 -9.79 -3.29 -10.60
CA PRO A 117 -9.86 -3.02 -12.04
C PRO A 117 -10.97 -2.10 -12.56
N LYS A 118 -11.88 -1.62 -11.68
CA LYS A 118 -13.06 -0.82 -12.01
C LYS A 118 -12.92 0.66 -11.63
N ASP A 119 -11.86 1.04 -10.91
CA ASP A 119 -11.61 2.43 -10.52
C ASP A 119 -10.69 3.11 -11.54
N MET A 120 -11.25 3.99 -12.37
CA MET A 120 -10.47 4.81 -13.32
C MET A 120 -9.55 5.82 -12.60
N THR A 121 -9.66 5.97 -11.28
CA THR A 121 -8.77 6.80 -10.45
C THR A 121 -7.36 6.21 -10.33
N ALA A 122 -7.19 4.91 -10.59
CA ALA A 122 -5.92 4.19 -10.56
C ALA A 122 -4.82 4.83 -11.42
N SER A 123 -5.23 5.53 -12.48
CA SER A 123 -4.31 6.19 -13.39
C SER A 123 -3.51 7.30 -12.71
N ALA A 124 -4.00 7.88 -11.60
CA ALA A 124 -3.35 8.99 -10.90
C ALA A 124 -2.64 8.61 -9.59
N ASP A 125 -2.79 7.37 -9.11
CA ASP A 125 -2.20 6.89 -7.86
C ASP A 125 -0.71 7.23 -7.71
N VAL A 126 -0.34 7.53 -6.46
CA VAL A 126 1.04 7.82 -6.05
C VAL A 126 1.58 6.73 -5.12
N ARG A 127 2.87 6.81 -4.80
CA ARG A 127 3.60 5.85 -3.99
C ARG A 127 2.95 5.66 -2.63
N LYS A 128 2.46 6.74 -2.02
CA LYS A 128 1.73 6.66 -0.75
C LYS A 128 0.52 5.72 -0.81
N ASP A 129 -0.23 5.74 -1.91
CA ASP A 129 -1.39 4.85 -2.09
C ASP A 129 -0.93 3.39 -2.23
N ALA A 130 0.19 3.17 -2.93
CA ALA A 130 0.79 1.85 -3.06
C ALA A 130 1.31 1.29 -1.74
N ALA A 131 1.99 2.12 -0.95
CA ALA A 131 2.43 1.77 0.40
C ALA A 131 1.23 1.42 1.28
N ASN A 132 0.19 2.26 1.29
CA ASN A 132 -1.05 2.00 1.99
C ASN A 132 -1.70 0.70 1.53
N ALA A 133 -1.72 0.38 0.23
CA ALA A 133 -2.30 -0.87 -0.28
C ALA A 133 -1.55 -2.12 0.21
N VAL A 134 -0.21 -2.06 0.26
CA VAL A 134 0.63 -3.12 0.81
C VAL A 134 0.41 -3.26 2.33
N GLU A 135 0.28 -2.14 3.06
CA GLU A 135 0.00 -2.12 4.49
C GLU A 135 -1.42 -2.62 4.82
N ASN A 136 -2.40 -2.24 3.99
CA ASN A 136 -3.82 -2.62 4.10
C ASN A 136 -4.10 -4.07 3.70
N TYR A 137 -3.09 -4.86 3.33
CA TYR A 137 -3.27 -6.27 3.01
C TYR A 137 -3.85 -7.08 4.19
N LEU A 138 -3.80 -6.53 5.40
CA LEU A 138 -4.62 -7.01 6.51
C LEU A 138 -5.99 -6.30 6.52
N ILE A 139 -6.97 -6.89 5.83
CA ILE A 139 -8.37 -6.43 5.90
C ILE A 139 -8.79 -6.30 7.38
N LYS A 140 -9.51 -5.22 7.73
CA LYS A 140 -10.12 -5.03 9.06
C LYS A 140 -10.83 -6.32 9.46
N GLY A 141 -10.23 -7.07 10.38
CA GLY A 141 -10.77 -8.31 10.87
C GLY A 141 -11.98 -8.07 11.77
N THR A 142 -12.47 -9.14 12.40
CA THR A 142 -13.47 -9.02 13.46
C THR A 142 -12.96 -8.12 14.58
N VAL A 143 -13.80 -7.20 15.03
CA VAL A 143 -13.51 -6.31 16.16
C VAL A 143 -13.11 -7.17 17.37
N LEU A 144 -11.94 -6.91 17.93
CA LEU A 144 -11.51 -7.55 19.18
C LEU A 144 -12.42 -7.05 20.31
N PRO A 145 -13.12 -7.93 21.04
CA PRO A 145 -14.00 -7.52 22.13
C PRO A 145 -13.16 -7.01 23.31
N GLY A 146 -13.01 -5.70 23.42
CA GLY A 146 -12.21 -5.07 24.47
C GLY A 146 -12.14 -3.57 24.29
N GLN A 147 -11.82 -2.87 25.37
CA GLN A 147 -11.56 -1.43 25.35
C GLN A 147 -10.09 -1.19 25.67
N MET A 148 -9.47 -0.22 24.98
CA MET A 148 -8.15 0.27 25.38
C MET A 148 -8.25 0.88 26.78
N ARG A 149 -7.16 0.87 27.55
CA ARG A 149 -7.12 1.39 28.91
C ARG A 149 -6.06 2.47 29.03
N GLY A 150 -6.48 3.67 29.42
CA GLY A 150 -5.59 4.81 29.61
C GLY A 150 -5.20 5.47 28.30
N GLN A 151 -4.26 6.40 28.38
CA GLN A 151 -3.77 7.14 27.23
C GLN A 151 -2.52 6.46 26.66
N HIS A 152 -2.50 6.23 25.36
CA HIS A 152 -1.36 5.67 24.64
C HIS A 152 -0.74 6.74 23.78
N ALA A 153 0.49 7.13 24.09
CA ALA A 153 1.18 8.19 23.37
C ALA A 153 1.91 7.62 22.13
N ALA A 154 2.00 8.44 21.09
CA ALA A 154 2.91 8.18 19.97
C ALA A 154 4.34 7.94 20.49
N GLY A 155 5.02 6.94 19.94
CA GLY A 155 6.34 6.47 20.39
C GLY A 155 6.29 5.33 21.42
N GLN A 156 5.16 5.08 22.07
CA GLN A 156 5.02 3.97 23.02
C GLN A 156 4.91 2.62 22.29
N LYS A 157 5.47 1.56 22.88
CA LYS A 157 5.44 0.17 22.36
C LYS A 157 4.56 -0.77 23.18
N THR A 158 3.63 -0.21 23.94
CA THR A 158 2.74 -0.99 24.79
C THR A 158 1.30 -0.59 24.54
N LEU A 159 0.42 -1.58 24.56
CA LEU A 159 -1.02 -1.44 24.41
C LEU A 159 -1.68 -2.12 25.60
N ALA A 160 -2.48 -1.38 26.35
CA ALA A 160 -3.20 -1.90 27.51
C ALA A 160 -4.67 -2.03 27.16
N LEU A 161 -5.23 -3.22 27.37
CA LEU A 161 -6.61 -3.56 27.06
C LEU A 161 -7.34 -4.04 28.32
N MET A 162 -8.64 -3.82 28.34
CA MET A 162 -9.57 -4.39 29.29
C MET A 162 -10.67 -5.14 28.53
N MET A 163 -10.87 -6.40 28.89
CA MET A 163 -11.76 -7.34 28.21
C MET A 163 -12.65 -8.05 29.22
N ARG A 164 -13.71 -8.73 28.77
CA ARG A 164 -14.44 -9.64 29.67
C ARG A 164 -13.58 -10.87 29.95
N VAL A 165 -13.81 -11.51 31.09
CA VAL A 165 -13.06 -12.71 31.50
C VAL A 165 -13.24 -13.85 30.49
N THR A 166 -14.41 -13.93 29.86
CA THR A 166 -14.75 -14.94 28.84
C THR A 166 -14.15 -14.68 27.47
N ASP A 167 -13.66 -13.47 27.20
CA ASP A 167 -13.21 -13.09 25.86
C ASP A 167 -11.79 -13.62 25.61
N ASP A 168 -11.54 -14.03 24.36
CA ASP A 168 -10.23 -14.48 23.91
C ASP A 168 -9.25 -13.31 23.87
N THR A 169 -8.08 -13.49 24.46
CA THR A 169 -7.00 -12.50 24.39
C THR A 169 -6.37 -12.49 23.00
N PRO A 170 -5.81 -11.35 22.56
CA PRO A 170 -5.03 -11.33 21.33
C PRO A 170 -3.84 -12.29 21.41
N LYS A 171 -3.39 -12.78 20.26
CA LYS A 171 -2.28 -13.74 20.16
C LYS A 171 -0.97 -13.04 19.83
N VAL A 172 0.14 -13.60 20.31
CA VAL A 172 1.48 -13.17 19.89
C VAL A 172 1.63 -13.33 18.38
N GLY A 173 2.15 -12.30 17.71
CA GLY A 173 2.29 -12.24 16.26
C GLY A 173 1.02 -11.81 15.52
N GLN A 174 -0.13 -11.68 16.19
CA GLN A 174 -1.35 -11.12 15.60
C GLN A 174 -1.16 -9.63 15.32
N THR A 175 -1.68 -9.19 14.18
CA THR A 175 -1.76 -7.77 13.83
C THR A 175 -3.17 -7.25 14.16
N LEU A 176 -3.23 -6.14 14.88
CA LEU A 176 -4.45 -5.42 15.20
C LEU A 176 -4.53 -4.14 14.37
N TYR A 177 -5.74 -3.75 14.00
CA TYR A 177 -6.03 -2.45 13.40
C TYR A 177 -6.66 -1.56 14.47
N LEU A 178 -5.94 -0.52 14.86
CA LEU A 178 -6.44 0.50 15.79
C LEU A 178 -7.13 1.59 14.97
N VAL A 179 -8.32 2.00 15.41
CA VAL A 179 -9.05 3.14 14.83
C VAL A 179 -9.67 3.94 15.96
N GLN A 180 -9.56 5.26 15.87
CA GLN A 180 -10.25 6.20 16.74
C GLN A 180 -11.03 7.19 15.87
N ASP A 181 -12.20 7.61 16.36
CA ASP A 181 -13.10 8.52 15.63
C ASP A 181 -13.50 7.99 14.24
N GLU A 182 -13.74 6.67 14.12
CA GLU A 182 -14.10 6.02 12.86
C GLU A 182 -15.29 6.74 12.17
N GLY A 183 -15.09 7.12 10.92
CA GLY A 183 -16.09 7.83 10.10
C GLY A 183 -16.19 9.33 10.34
N LYS A 184 -15.32 9.94 11.16
CA LYS A 184 -15.24 11.40 11.35
C LYS A 184 -14.02 12.00 10.63
N PRO A 185 -13.99 13.31 10.37
CA PRO A 185 -12.80 13.98 9.84
C PRO A 185 -11.56 13.88 10.75
N SER A 186 -11.74 13.57 12.03
CA SER A 186 -10.67 13.32 13.00
C SER A 186 -10.24 11.85 13.08
N GLU A 187 -10.66 10.99 12.14
CA GLU A 187 -10.29 9.58 12.14
C GLU A 187 -8.77 9.42 12.08
N ILE A 188 -8.25 8.66 13.04
CA ILE A 188 -6.86 8.20 13.05
C ILE A 188 -6.85 6.68 13.11
N ASN A 189 -5.96 6.05 12.36
CA ASN A 189 -5.86 4.61 12.31
C ASN A 189 -4.42 4.13 12.15
N GLN A 190 -4.14 2.91 12.61
CA GLN A 190 -2.81 2.30 12.53
C GLN A 190 -2.88 0.78 12.69
N TYR A 191 -2.06 0.04 11.93
CA TYR A 191 -1.79 -1.38 12.20
C TYR A 191 -0.66 -1.55 13.21
N VAL A 192 -0.88 -2.42 14.20
CA VAL A 192 0.11 -2.76 15.23
C VAL A 192 0.25 -4.27 15.34
N LYS A 193 1.50 -4.77 15.36
CA LYS A 193 1.79 -6.19 15.53
C LYS A 193 2.23 -6.48 16.96
N ILE A 194 1.63 -7.50 17.55
CA ILE A 194 1.87 -7.88 18.94
C ILE A 194 3.12 -8.76 19.07
N SER A 195 4.03 -8.38 19.96
CA SER A 195 5.24 -9.14 20.29
C SER A 195 5.09 -10.01 21.54
N SER A 196 4.36 -9.54 22.55
CA SER A 196 4.04 -10.31 23.75
C SER A 196 2.67 -9.93 24.29
N VAL A 197 2.06 -10.84 25.06
CA VAL A 197 0.75 -10.65 25.69
C VAL A 197 0.81 -11.18 27.11
N ASP A 198 0.57 -10.29 28.07
CA ASP A 198 0.45 -10.61 29.50
C ASP A 198 -0.98 -10.35 29.96
N ALA A 199 -1.70 -11.41 30.33
CA ALA A 199 -3.09 -11.33 30.75
C ALA A 199 -3.24 -11.70 32.23
N TYR A 200 -3.98 -10.88 32.98
CA TYR A 200 -4.31 -11.11 34.39
C TYR A 200 -5.71 -10.62 34.71
N GLU A 201 -6.34 -11.23 35.71
CA GLU A 201 -7.66 -10.83 36.18
C GLU A 201 -7.52 -9.86 37.34
N ARG A 202 -8.38 -8.84 37.35
CA ARG A 202 -8.47 -7.89 38.46
C ARG A 202 -9.91 -7.52 38.72
N GLU A 203 -10.20 -7.40 39.99
CA GLU A 203 -11.48 -6.91 40.50
C GLU A 203 -11.50 -5.38 40.44
N ILE A 204 -12.52 -4.83 39.77
CA ILE A 204 -12.73 -3.39 39.65
C ILE A 204 -14.03 -3.04 40.35
N ARG A 205 -14.02 -1.95 41.11
CA ARG A 205 -15.22 -1.36 41.66
C ARG A 205 -15.71 -0.28 40.69
N ILE A 206 -16.87 -0.48 40.07
CA ILE A 206 -17.47 0.51 39.17
C ILE A 206 -18.37 1.41 40.01
N GLU A 207 -18.22 2.72 39.85
CA GLU A 207 -19.02 3.71 40.55
C GLU A 207 -20.51 3.53 40.18
N GLY A 208 -21.35 3.18 41.16
CA GLY A 208 -22.77 2.87 40.96
C GLY A 208 -23.15 1.39 40.96
N GLU A 209 -22.18 0.45 40.99
CA GLU A 209 -22.45 -0.97 41.19
C GLU A 209 -22.06 -1.44 42.59
N ASP A 210 -23.00 -2.14 43.24
CA ASP A 210 -22.85 -2.59 44.63
C ASP A 210 -21.89 -3.78 44.78
N LYS A 211 -21.68 -4.51 43.68
CA LYS A 211 -20.76 -5.65 43.63
C LYS A 211 -19.56 -5.34 42.74
N PRO A 212 -18.34 -5.62 43.22
CA PRO A 212 -17.17 -5.50 42.40
C PRO A 212 -17.23 -6.47 41.21
N VAL A 213 -16.72 -6.02 40.06
CA VAL A 213 -16.77 -6.76 38.80
C VAL A 213 -15.37 -7.18 38.38
N VAL A 214 -15.19 -8.47 38.11
CA VAL A 214 -13.92 -9.01 37.60
C VAL A 214 -13.80 -8.72 36.10
N ARG A 215 -12.65 -8.19 35.70
CA ARG A 215 -12.27 -7.96 34.31
C ARG A 215 -10.90 -8.57 34.03
N LYS A 216 -10.68 -8.92 32.77
CA LYS A 216 -9.38 -9.38 32.29
C LYS A 216 -8.62 -8.16 31.77
N PHE A 217 -7.47 -7.91 32.34
CA PHE A 217 -6.51 -6.91 31.90
C PHE A 217 -5.47 -7.59 31.03
N VAL A 218 -5.18 -6.98 29.89
CA VAL A 218 -4.24 -7.53 28.92
C VAL A 218 -3.25 -6.44 28.55
N ASP A 219 -2.01 -6.61 28.97
CA ASP A 219 -0.91 -5.71 28.61
C ASP A 219 -0.14 -6.38 27.45
N CYS A 220 -0.18 -5.74 26.28
CA CYS A 220 0.48 -6.21 25.07
C CYS A 220 1.73 -5.37 24.79
N GLN A 221 2.82 -6.02 24.41
CA GLN A 221 3.96 -5.33 23.77
C GLN A 221 3.81 -5.35 22.26
N LEU A 222 4.32 -4.30 21.62
CA LEU A 222 4.27 -4.10 20.17
C LEU A 222 5.67 -4.21 19.56
N PHE A 223 5.77 -4.76 18.36
CA PHE A 223 7.02 -4.73 17.58
C PHE A 223 7.41 -3.30 17.22
N ASN A 224 6.44 -2.55 16.71
CA ASN A 224 6.60 -1.17 16.27
C ASN A 224 5.92 -0.22 17.26
N ALA A 225 6.45 0.99 17.37
CA ALA A 225 5.86 2.03 18.20
C ALA A 225 4.55 2.55 17.60
N LEU A 226 3.68 3.09 18.46
CA LEU A 226 2.50 3.83 18.03
C LEU A 226 2.93 5.10 17.27
N LEU A 227 2.29 5.37 16.14
CA LEU A 227 2.54 6.56 15.33
C LEU A 227 1.69 7.75 15.80
N TYR A 228 0.50 7.44 16.34
CA TYR A 228 -0.47 8.42 16.82
C TYR A 228 -0.81 8.21 18.29
N ASN A 229 -1.40 9.24 18.90
CA ASN A 229 -1.96 9.13 20.23
C ASN A 229 -3.32 8.44 20.15
N PHE A 230 -3.52 7.40 20.95
CA PHE A 230 -4.82 6.73 21.10
C PHE A 230 -5.37 6.96 22.50
N ASP A 231 -6.66 7.28 22.58
CA ASP A 231 -7.36 7.44 23.85
C ASP A 231 -8.21 6.21 24.14
N GLY A 232 -7.83 5.44 25.18
CA GLY A 232 -8.61 4.31 25.67
C GLY A 232 -9.67 4.70 26.70
N GLY A 233 -9.85 5.99 26.97
CA GLY A 233 -10.71 6.45 28.05
C GLY A 233 -10.02 6.40 29.42
N LYS A 234 -10.55 7.20 30.34
CA LYS A 234 -10.03 7.33 31.70
C LYS A 234 -10.68 6.30 32.61
N LEU A 235 -9.89 5.41 33.21
CA LEU A 235 -10.28 4.78 34.48
C LEU A 235 -9.59 5.53 35.60
N THR A 236 -10.38 6.29 36.35
CA THR A 236 -9.96 6.89 37.61
C THR A 236 -10.00 5.81 38.69
N ILE A 237 -8.97 5.76 39.54
CA ILE A 237 -8.95 4.93 40.76
C ILE A 237 -9.68 5.67 41.87
#